data_AF-A0A813WNZ2-F1
#
_entry.id   AF-A0A813WNZ2-F1
#
_cell.length_a   1.000
_cell.length_b   1.000
_cell.length_c   1.000
_cell.angle_alpha   90.00
_cell.angle_beta   90.00
_cell.angle_gamma   90.00
#
_symmetry.space_group_name_H-M   'P 1'
#
loop_
_entity.id
_entity.type
_entity.pdbx_description
1 polymer ?
#
loop_
_entity_poly.entity_id
_entity_poly.type
_entity_poly.pdbx_seq_one_letter_code
_entity_poly.pdbx_strand_id
1 'polypeptide(L)'
;MNNEFQLNLGKMFSSNNDGFKLCKRLNRNRIITILSGVFFAIGWWIVIDMICQYPTRTDFNKVYLIIGVIATLALILSNCVSNAQVRGYDNDNNNSIGQIGSRFILFISFLLVFGSFIASAWVLFGYYVTYKKERFYPGLAIFGQNLAILISTLILKLGRKENLRY
;
A
#
# COMPACT_ATOMS: atom_id res chain seq x y z
N MET A 1 -48.87 -13.96 -18.25
CA MET A 1 -48.04 -13.03 -19.07
C MET A 1 -47.51 -11.83 -18.30
N ASN A 2 -48.32 -11.11 -17.52
CA ASN A 2 -47.84 -9.92 -16.78
C ASN A 2 -46.72 -10.20 -15.75
N ASN A 3 -46.72 -11.36 -15.09
CA ASN A 3 -45.74 -11.66 -14.03
C ASN A 3 -44.33 -11.95 -14.57
N GLU A 4 -44.21 -12.66 -15.70
CA GLU A 4 -42.89 -12.91 -16.33
C GLU A 4 -42.30 -11.65 -16.95
N PHE A 5 -43.15 -10.79 -17.52
CA PHE A 5 -42.70 -9.50 -18.03
C PHE A 5 -42.17 -8.60 -16.91
N GLN A 6 -42.88 -8.52 -15.77
CA GLN A 6 -42.42 -7.79 -14.58
C GLN A 6 -41.12 -8.37 -14.00
N LEU A 7 -40.97 -9.70 -14.01
CA LEU A 7 -39.76 -10.38 -13.55
C LEU A 7 -38.55 -10.05 -14.46
N ASN A 8 -38.74 -10.09 -15.78
CA ASN A 8 -37.69 -9.75 -16.75
C ASN A 8 -37.31 -8.26 -16.70
N LEU A 9 -38.30 -7.38 -16.52
CA LEU A 9 -38.07 -5.95 -16.35
C LEU A 9 -37.27 -5.66 -15.07
N GLY A 10 -37.64 -6.30 -13.94
CA GLY A 10 -36.91 -6.20 -12.68
C GLY A 10 -35.45 -6.71 -12.79
N LYS A 11 -35.24 -7.83 -13.49
CA LYS A 11 -33.88 -8.35 -13.78
C LYS A 11 -33.06 -7.39 -14.64
N MET A 12 -33.67 -6.76 -15.65
CA MET A 12 -32.99 -5.75 -16.46
C MET A 12 -32.60 -4.52 -15.63
N PHE A 13 -33.49 -4.01 -14.79
CA PHE A 13 -33.17 -2.86 -13.93
C PHE A 13 -32.10 -3.16 -12.88
N SER A 14 -32.07 -4.38 -12.32
CA SER A 14 -30.99 -4.80 -11.42
C SER A 14 -29.66 -4.85 -12.17
N SER A 15 -29.62 -5.52 -13.34
CA SER A 15 -28.42 -5.67 -14.16
C SER A 15 -27.82 -4.31 -14.55
N ASN A 16 -28.66 -3.34 -14.93
CA ASN A 16 -28.22 -2.01 -15.33
C ASN A 16 -27.65 -1.22 -14.14
N ASN A 17 -28.27 -1.33 -12.96
CA ASN A 17 -27.76 -0.74 -11.71
C ASN A 17 -26.42 -1.36 -11.29
N ASP A 18 -26.25 -2.66 -11.51
CA ASP A 18 -25.01 -3.37 -11.18
C ASP A 18 -23.87 -3.00 -12.13
N GLY A 19 -24.16 -2.86 -13.43
CA GLY A 19 -23.23 -2.33 -14.42
C GLY A 19 -22.77 -0.90 -14.11
N PHE A 20 -23.70 -0.02 -13.75
CA PHE A 20 -23.38 1.36 -13.34
C PHE A 20 -22.50 1.39 -12.07
N LYS A 21 -22.83 0.58 -11.05
CA LYS A 21 -22.00 0.43 -9.85
C LYS A 21 -20.60 -0.11 -10.17
N LEU A 22 -20.48 -1.00 -11.16
CA LEU A 22 -19.20 -1.56 -11.60
C LEU A 22 -18.31 -0.48 -12.22
N CYS A 23 -18.84 0.28 -13.17
CA CYS A 23 -18.12 1.36 -13.85
C CYS A 23 -17.60 2.43 -12.85
N LYS A 24 -18.45 2.85 -11.91
CA LYS A 24 -18.05 3.78 -10.84
C LYS A 24 -16.92 3.22 -9.96
N ARG A 25 -16.87 1.91 -9.72
CA ARG A 25 -15.79 1.26 -8.95
C ARG A 25 -14.48 1.16 -9.73
N LEU A 26 -14.53 0.84 -11.02
CA LEU A 26 -13.36 0.76 -11.89
C LEU A 26 -12.63 2.11 -11.96
N ASN A 27 -13.37 3.20 -12.15
CA ASN A 27 -12.79 4.55 -12.14
C ASN A 27 -12.13 4.88 -10.80
N ARG A 28 -12.77 4.54 -9.68
CA ARG A 28 -12.19 4.76 -8.35
C ARG A 28 -10.91 3.94 -8.15
N ASN A 29 -10.93 2.65 -8.49
CA ASN A 29 -9.75 1.78 -8.34
C ASN A 29 -8.59 2.29 -9.21
N ARG A 30 -8.86 2.79 -10.43
CA ARG A 30 -7.84 3.41 -11.30
C ARG A 30 -7.20 4.64 -10.65
N ILE A 31 -8.00 5.55 -10.12
CA ILE A 31 -7.50 6.77 -9.44
C ILE A 31 -6.61 6.39 -8.25
N ILE A 32 -7.03 5.41 -7.46
CA ILE A 32 -6.32 4.97 -6.25
C ILE A 32 -4.96 4.36 -6.59
N THR A 33 -4.88 3.55 -7.65
CA THR A 33 -3.61 2.98 -8.10
C THR A 33 -2.65 4.07 -8.60
N ILE A 34 -3.15 5.04 -9.38
CA ILE A 34 -2.34 6.18 -9.84
C ILE A 34 -1.83 6.99 -8.64
N LEU A 35 -2.70 7.33 -7.70
CA LEU A 35 -2.36 8.14 -6.53
C LEU A 35 -1.27 7.46 -5.68
N SER A 36 -1.41 6.17 -5.42
CA SER A 36 -0.38 5.43 -4.70
C SER A 36 0.96 5.38 -5.45
N GLY A 37 0.94 5.19 -6.76
CA GLY A 37 2.15 5.21 -7.58
C GLY A 37 2.88 6.55 -7.48
N VAL A 38 2.14 7.66 -7.47
CA VAL A 38 2.69 9.01 -7.28
C VAL A 38 3.35 9.16 -5.90
N PHE A 39 2.69 8.73 -4.82
CA PHE A 39 3.29 8.78 -3.48
C PHE A 39 4.56 7.93 -3.38
N PHE A 40 4.58 6.75 -4.01
CA PHE A 40 5.77 5.91 -4.06
C PHE A 40 6.93 6.56 -4.83
N ALA A 41 6.62 7.15 -6.00
CA ALA A 41 7.60 7.86 -6.81
C ALA A 41 8.19 9.07 -6.06
N ILE A 42 7.35 9.87 -5.38
CA ILE A 42 7.80 11.00 -4.56
C ILE A 42 8.71 10.51 -3.43
N GLY A 43 8.36 9.41 -2.74
CA GLY A 43 9.18 8.86 -1.67
C GLY A 43 10.60 8.49 -2.13
N TRP A 44 10.73 7.84 -3.29
CA TRP A 44 12.03 7.51 -3.87
C TRP A 44 12.75 8.72 -4.46
N TRP A 45 12.01 9.69 -5.01
CA TRP A 45 12.58 10.94 -5.52
C TRP A 45 13.32 11.73 -4.42
N ILE A 46 12.71 11.86 -3.24
CA ILE A 46 13.31 12.52 -2.06
C ILE A 46 14.66 11.89 -1.67
N VAL A 47 14.77 10.57 -1.80
CA VAL A 47 16.02 9.85 -1.49
C VAL A 47 17.09 10.06 -2.53
N ILE A 48 16.72 10.07 -3.81
CA ILE A 48 17.67 10.33 -4.90
C ILE A 48 18.26 11.74 -4.75
N ASP A 49 17.41 12.74 -4.52
CA ASP A 49 17.83 14.12 -4.28
C ASP A 49 18.82 14.23 -3.10
N MET A 50 18.50 13.58 -1.98
CA MET A 50 19.36 13.54 -0.81
C MET A 50 20.71 12.85 -1.07
N ILE A 51 20.76 11.74 -1.80
CA ILE A 51 22.01 11.07 -2.15
C ILE A 51 22.88 11.95 -3.06
N CYS A 52 22.26 12.69 -3.99
CA CYS A 52 22.96 13.62 -4.87
C CYS A 52 23.56 14.80 -4.10
N GLN A 53 22.85 15.32 -3.09
CA GLN A 53 23.32 16.45 -2.28
C GLN A 53 24.40 16.05 -1.26
N TYR A 54 24.42 14.78 -0.82
CA TYR A 54 25.33 14.26 0.20
C TYR A 54 26.10 13.00 -0.28
N PRO A 55 27.07 13.16 -1.22
CA PRO A 55 27.79 12.02 -1.78
C PRO A 55 28.79 11.38 -0.79
N THR A 56 29.29 12.15 0.19
CA THR A 56 30.38 11.75 1.09
C THR A 56 29.86 10.97 2.31
N ARG A 57 30.54 9.86 2.65
CA ARG A 57 30.17 8.98 3.78
C ARG A 57 30.29 9.63 5.16
N THR A 58 31.04 10.72 5.29
CA THR A 58 31.19 11.48 6.54
C THR A 58 29.90 12.19 6.94
N ASP A 59 29.11 12.58 5.95
CA ASP A 59 27.92 13.40 6.14
C ASP A 59 26.68 12.51 6.32
N PHE A 60 26.64 11.37 5.61
CA PHE A 60 25.54 10.42 5.64
C PHE A 60 25.99 8.96 5.52
N ASN A 61 25.54 8.12 6.47
CA ASN A 61 25.73 6.68 6.37
C ASN A 61 24.62 6.05 5.50
N LYS A 62 25.03 5.54 4.33
CA LYS A 62 24.13 4.91 3.34
C LYS A 62 23.37 3.68 3.89
N VAL A 63 23.79 3.12 5.03
CA VAL A 63 23.09 2.01 5.71
C VAL A 63 21.64 2.37 6.05
N TYR A 64 21.33 3.63 6.36
CA TYR A 64 19.97 4.03 6.72
C TYR A 64 18.98 3.95 5.53
N LEU A 65 19.47 3.88 4.29
CA LEU A 65 18.64 3.67 3.09
C LEU A 65 17.94 2.30 3.10
N ILE A 66 18.51 1.31 3.81
CA ILE A 66 17.94 -0.04 3.89
C ILE A 66 16.53 -0.01 4.51
N ILE A 67 16.25 0.95 5.40
CA ILE A 67 14.94 1.11 6.03
C ILE A 67 13.85 1.35 4.98
N GLY A 68 14.13 2.23 4.01
CA GLY A 68 13.22 2.52 2.89
C GLY A 68 13.08 1.35 1.89
N VAL A 69 14.14 0.56 1.71
CA VAL A 69 14.10 -0.68 0.91
C VAL A 69 13.17 -1.71 1.57
N ILE A 70 13.29 -1.91 2.88
CA ILE A 70 12.41 -2.81 3.65
C ILE A 70 10.95 -2.35 3.55
N ALA A 71 10.68 -1.05 3.66
CA ALA A 71 9.33 -0.51 3.50
C ALA A 71 8.76 -0.80 2.09
N THR A 72 9.60 -0.75 1.05
CA THR A 72 9.19 -1.08 -0.32
C THR A 72 8.89 -2.57 -0.51
N LEU A 73 9.69 -3.45 0.10
CA LEU A 73 9.40 -4.89 0.10
C LEU A 73 8.07 -5.18 0.81
N ALA A 74 7.81 -4.50 1.93
CA ALA A 74 6.56 -4.62 2.66
C ALA A 74 5.35 -4.11 1.85
N LEU A 75 5.52 -3.03 1.07
CA LEU A 75 4.52 -2.54 0.11
C LEU A 75 4.21 -3.61 -0.94
N ILE A 76 5.22 -4.21 -1.56
CA ILE A 76 5.03 -5.26 -2.57
C ILE A 76 4.31 -6.46 -1.95
N LEU A 77 4.75 -6.90 -0.77
CA LEU A 77 4.17 -8.04 -0.06
C LEU A 77 2.69 -7.81 0.31
N SER A 78 2.34 -6.61 0.78
CA SER A 78 0.96 -6.22 1.11
C SER A 78 0.03 -6.23 -0.11
N ASN A 79 0.57 -5.86 -1.28
CA ASN A 79 -0.14 -5.82 -2.56
C ASN A 79 -0.21 -7.19 -3.25
N CYS A 80 0.74 -8.09 -2.97
CA CYS A 80 0.77 -9.44 -3.54
C CYS A 80 -0.36 -10.33 -3.00
N VAL A 81 -0.81 -10.09 -1.76
CA VAL A 81 -1.92 -10.85 -1.17
C VAL A 81 -3.28 -10.25 -1.56
N SER A 82 -4.04 -11.01 -2.34
CA SER A 82 -5.41 -10.66 -2.74
C SER A 82 -6.36 -10.64 -1.53
N ASN A 83 -7.21 -9.61 -1.39
CA ASN A 83 -8.18 -9.59 -0.29
C ASN A 83 -9.28 -10.65 -0.48
N ALA A 84 -9.45 -11.19 -1.69
CA ALA A 84 -10.31 -12.35 -1.95
C ALA A 84 -9.82 -13.63 -1.23
N GLN A 85 -8.51 -13.89 -1.24
CA GLN A 85 -7.91 -15.05 -0.57
C GLN A 85 -8.05 -14.97 0.97
N VAL A 86 -8.07 -13.76 1.53
CA VAL A 86 -8.25 -13.55 2.97
C VAL A 86 -9.67 -13.88 3.44
N ARG A 87 -10.67 -13.59 2.58
CA ARG A 87 -12.10 -13.71 2.88
C ARG A 87 -12.67 -15.12 2.78
N GLY A 88 -11.96 -16.06 2.12
CA GLY A 88 -12.33 -17.47 2.13
C GLY A 88 -13.60 -17.83 1.38
N TYR A 89 -13.83 -17.20 0.23
CA TYR A 89 -15.03 -17.50 -0.56
C TYR A 89 -14.90 -18.80 -1.39
N ASP A 90 -13.69 -19.35 -1.55
CA ASP A 90 -13.42 -20.57 -2.31
C ASP A 90 -13.45 -21.84 -1.42
N ASN A 91 -14.51 -22.01 -0.63
CA ASN A 91 -14.71 -23.20 0.22
C ASN A 91 -15.31 -24.39 -0.55
N ASP A 92 -14.85 -24.65 -1.77
CA ASP A 92 -15.16 -25.91 -2.48
C ASP A 92 -13.98 -26.90 -2.47
N ASN A 93 -12.77 -26.47 -2.08
CA ASN A 93 -11.62 -27.37 -1.93
C ASN A 93 -10.88 -27.10 -0.61
N ASN A 94 -10.72 -28.17 0.16
CA ASN A 94 -10.29 -28.24 1.56
C ASN A 94 -8.81 -27.88 1.80
N ASN A 95 -8.33 -26.75 1.27
CA ASN A 95 -6.93 -26.31 1.38
C ASN A 95 -6.81 -25.11 2.34
N SER A 96 -7.16 -25.32 3.61
CA SER A 96 -7.12 -24.33 4.71
C SER A 96 -5.76 -23.65 4.93
N ILE A 97 -4.67 -24.24 4.41
CA ILE A 97 -3.29 -23.75 4.57
C ILE A 97 -3.05 -22.45 3.80
N GLY A 98 -3.63 -22.30 2.59
CA GLY A 98 -3.44 -21.09 1.77
C GLY A 98 -4.08 -19.84 2.39
N GLN A 99 -5.21 -20.02 3.07
CA GLN A 99 -5.96 -18.93 3.68
C GLN A 99 -5.25 -18.38 4.93
N ILE A 100 -4.72 -19.27 5.77
CA ILE A 100 -3.92 -18.91 6.96
C ILE A 100 -2.61 -18.22 6.53
N GLY A 101 -1.92 -18.74 5.52
CA GLY A 101 -0.71 -18.13 4.97
C GLY A 101 -0.94 -16.71 4.46
N SER A 102 -2.04 -16.47 3.73
CA SER A 102 -2.39 -15.12 3.23
C SER A 102 -2.57 -14.10 4.36
N ARG A 103 -3.19 -14.51 5.48
CA ARG A 103 -3.41 -13.65 6.65
C ARG A 103 -2.10 -13.35 7.38
N PHE A 104 -1.24 -14.35 7.53
CA PHE A 104 0.06 -14.19 8.15
C PHE A 104 0.98 -13.28 7.34
N ILE A 105 1.00 -13.43 6.02
CA ILE A 105 1.77 -12.57 5.10
C ILE A 105 1.25 -11.12 5.13
N LEU A 106 -0.06 -10.91 5.26
CA LEU A 106 -0.59 -9.56 5.45
C LEU A 106 -0.21 -8.96 6.79
N PHE A 107 -0.28 -9.75 7.85
CA PHE A 107 0.12 -9.31 9.18
C PHE A 107 1.60 -8.89 9.18
N ILE A 108 2.49 -9.70 8.60
CA ILE A 108 3.92 -9.37 8.55
C ILE A 108 4.19 -8.15 7.66
N SER A 109 3.44 -7.97 6.57
CA SER A 109 3.58 -6.80 5.69
C SER A 109 3.24 -5.51 6.44
N PHE A 110 2.13 -5.49 7.18
CA PHE A 110 1.77 -4.34 8.00
C PHE A 110 2.80 -4.10 9.12
N LEU A 111 3.28 -5.16 9.77
CA LEU A 111 4.30 -5.06 10.80
C LEU A 111 5.60 -4.47 10.26
N LEU A 112 6.03 -4.87 9.06
CA LEU A 112 7.22 -4.33 8.40
C LEU A 112 7.04 -2.87 7.97
N VAL A 113 5.87 -2.48 7.44
CA VAL A 113 5.59 -1.07 7.08
C VAL A 113 5.65 -0.16 8.31
N PHE A 114 4.98 -0.55 9.40
CA PHE A 114 5.01 0.24 10.64
C PHE A 114 6.38 0.18 11.32
N GLY A 115 7.06 -0.97 11.28
CA GLY A 115 8.40 -1.15 11.82
C GLY A 115 9.42 -0.25 11.13
N SER A 116 9.42 -0.20 9.80
CA SER A 116 10.26 0.71 9.02
C SER A 116 9.94 2.18 9.29
N PHE A 117 8.67 2.54 9.46
CA PHE A 117 8.26 3.90 9.80
C PHE A 117 8.79 4.35 11.18
N ILE A 118 8.64 3.50 12.20
CA ILE A 118 9.14 3.77 13.56
C ILE A 118 10.68 3.81 13.58
N ALA A 119 11.35 2.88 12.89
CA ALA A 119 12.81 2.88 12.75
C ALA A 119 13.32 4.16 12.07
N SER A 120 12.60 4.66 11.06
CA SER A 120 12.94 5.91 10.41
C SER A 120 12.74 7.13 11.32
N ALA A 121 11.70 7.12 12.16
CA ALA A 121 11.51 8.16 13.18
C ALA A 121 12.65 8.15 14.21
N TRP A 122 13.12 6.97 14.61
CA TRP A 122 14.30 6.84 15.47
C TRP A 122 15.56 7.43 14.84
N VAL A 123 15.81 7.19 13.55
CA VAL A 123 16.95 7.79 12.85
C VAL A 123 16.85 9.33 12.85
N LEU A 124 15.67 9.88 12.59
CA LEU A 124 15.46 11.33 12.59
C LEU A 124 15.70 11.95 13.97
N PHE A 125 15.01 11.47 15.02
CA PHE A 125 15.08 12.07 16.34
C PHE A 125 16.35 11.67 17.12
N GLY A 126 16.70 10.39 17.06
CA GLY A 126 17.85 9.83 17.77
C GLY A 126 19.18 10.37 17.23
N TYR A 127 19.40 10.31 15.92
CA TYR A 127 20.69 10.67 15.33
C TYR A 127 20.82 12.13 14.89
N TYR A 128 19.75 12.76 14.39
CA TYR A 128 19.85 14.13 13.86
C TYR A 128 19.39 15.20 14.83
N VAL A 129 18.28 15.00 15.54
CA VAL A 129 17.73 16.02 16.47
C VAL A 129 18.54 16.10 17.76
N THR A 130 18.88 14.97 18.38
CA THR A 130 19.58 14.95 19.67
C THR A 130 21.04 15.40 19.58
N TYR A 131 21.74 15.06 18.49
CA TYR A 131 23.17 15.36 18.32
C TYR A 131 23.45 16.71 17.65
N LYS A 132 22.42 17.55 17.44
CA LYS A 132 22.52 18.91 16.85
C LYS A 132 23.45 18.99 15.63
N LYS A 133 23.38 18.01 14.73
CA LYS A 133 24.12 18.12 13.46
C LYS A 133 23.60 19.32 12.67
N GLU A 134 24.50 20.12 12.09
CA GLU A 134 24.15 21.31 11.29
C GLU A 134 23.22 21.01 10.10
N ARG A 135 23.14 19.73 9.67
CA ARG A 135 22.40 19.31 8.48
C ARG A 135 21.36 18.24 8.83
N PHE A 136 20.11 18.66 9.03
CA PHE A 136 18.97 17.79 9.37
C PHE A 136 18.33 17.11 8.14
N TYR A 137 18.59 17.61 6.93
CA TYR A 137 17.95 17.17 5.70
C TYR A 137 18.00 15.65 5.44
N PRO A 138 19.14 14.95 5.65
CA PRO A 138 19.20 13.51 5.42
C PRO A 138 18.26 12.71 6.32
N GLY A 139 18.06 13.14 7.57
CA GLY A 139 17.11 12.52 8.48
C GLY A 139 15.66 12.72 8.03
N LEU A 140 15.32 13.94 7.60
CA LEU A 140 13.96 14.24 7.08
C LEU A 140 13.68 13.50 5.78
N ALA A 141 14.66 13.33 4.91
CA ALA A 141 14.50 12.64 3.63
C ALA A 141 14.10 11.16 3.83
N ILE A 142 14.76 10.44 4.74
CA ILE A 142 14.47 9.03 5.04
C ILE A 142 13.12 8.90 5.75
N PHE A 143 12.82 9.81 6.67
CA PHE A 143 11.51 9.85 7.31
C PHE A 143 10.39 10.11 6.31
N GLY A 144 10.57 11.10 5.42
CA GLY A 144 9.65 11.44 4.35
C GLY A 144 9.45 10.28 3.38
N GLN A 145 10.52 9.57 3.00
CA GLN A 145 10.42 8.37 2.17
C GLN A 145 9.55 7.30 2.83
N ASN A 146 9.84 6.92 4.08
CA ASN A 146 9.10 5.86 4.77
C ASN A 146 7.64 6.26 5.01
N LEU A 147 7.36 7.53 5.29
CA LEU A 147 6.00 8.06 5.41
C LEU A 147 5.25 7.98 4.08
N ALA A 148 5.88 8.38 2.97
CA ALA A 148 5.26 8.34 1.64
C ALA A 148 4.97 6.90 1.20
N ILE A 149 5.87 5.96 1.47
CA ILE A 149 5.66 4.52 1.18
C ILE A 149 4.55 3.93 2.07
N LEU A 150 4.47 4.33 3.33
CA LEU A 150 3.38 3.95 4.23
C LEU A 150 2.02 4.43 3.70
N ILE A 151 1.92 5.71 3.32
CA ILE A 151 0.71 6.28 2.73
C ILE A 151 0.35 5.55 1.43
N SER A 152 1.33 5.30 0.57
CA SER A 152 1.15 4.55 -0.68
C SER A 152 0.59 3.15 -0.44
N THR A 153 1.13 2.44 0.57
CA THR A 153 0.66 1.09 0.96
C THR A 153 -0.77 1.13 1.46
N LEU A 154 -1.11 2.09 2.32
CA LEU A 154 -2.47 2.26 2.86
C LEU A 154 -3.48 2.59 1.74
N ILE A 155 -3.10 3.46 0.80
CA ILE A 155 -3.95 3.84 -0.34
C ILE A 155 -4.26 2.64 -1.21
N LEU A 156 -3.26 1.84 -1.62
CA LEU A 156 -3.52 0.65 -2.45
C LEU A 156 -4.34 -0.39 -1.70
N LYS A 157 -3.97 -0.65 -0.44
CA LYS A 157 -4.59 -1.75 0.31
C LYS A 157 -6.04 -1.45 0.69
N LEU A 158 -6.33 -0.24 1.16
CA LEU A 158 -7.66 0.16 1.63
C LEU A 158 -8.53 0.72 0.50
N GLY A 159 -7.93 1.32 -0.51
CA GLY A 159 -8.65 2.00 -1.56
C GLY A 159 -9.25 1.06 -2.61
N ARG A 160 -8.62 -0.08 -2.88
CA ARG A 160 -9.08 -1.02 -3.89
C ARG A 160 -10.25 -1.85 -3.34
N LYS A 161 -11.43 -1.72 -3.95
CA LYS A 161 -12.58 -2.61 -3.63
C LYS A 161 -12.67 -3.72 -4.66
N GLU A 162 -12.67 -4.97 -4.18
CA GLU A 162 -12.65 -6.18 -5.01
C GLU A 162 -13.93 -7.05 -4.90
N ASN A 163 -15.07 -6.45 -4.53
CA ASN A 163 -16.31 -7.22 -4.40
C ASN A 163 -16.88 -7.60 -5.79
N LEU A 164 -16.64 -8.85 -6.20
CA LEU A 164 -17.51 -9.67 -7.03
C LEU A 164 -18.61 -10.23 -6.11
N ARG A 165 -19.85 -9.81 -6.32
CA ARG A 165 -21.03 -10.58 -5.91
C ARG A 165 -21.86 -10.75 -7.18
N TYR A 166 -21.83 -11.95 -7.73
CA TYR A 166 -22.96 -12.49 -8.47
C TYR A 166 -23.88 -13.15 -7.44
#